data_AF-A0A944RSN9-F1
#
_entry.id   AF-A0A944RSN9-F1
#
_cell.length_a   1.000
_cell.length_b   1.000
_cell.length_c   1.000
_cell.angle_alpha   90.00
_cell.angle_beta   90.00
_cell.angle_gamma   90.00
#
_symmetry.space_group_name_H-M   'P 1'
#
loop_
_entity.id
_entity.type
_entity.pdbx_description
1 polymer ?
#
loop_
_entity_poly.entity_id
_entity_poly.type
_entity_poly.pdbx_seq_one_letter_code
_entity_poly.pdbx_strand_id
1 'polypeptide(L)'
;MSKKLFEKIGGCDQRFDLPGGGYINLDLYRRVCELPGTTLFMLPGEGTFHQLHGGVSTSKDYDTLQASLVPQFRQQYFEIRRKQYTSPSKKPVYLGIIPETAQRFIQVSSEIILQRQNNASNKN
;
A
#
# COMPACT_ATOMS: atom_id res chain seq x y z
N MET A 1 -11.49 -1.35 9.25
CA MET A 1 -11.76 -2.80 9.04
C MET A 1 -12.47 -3.34 10.26
N SER A 2 -13.48 -4.20 10.11
CA SER A 2 -14.16 -4.83 11.26
C SER A 2 -13.36 -6.02 11.80
N LYS A 3 -13.55 -6.35 13.09
CA LYS A 3 -12.93 -7.53 13.74
C LYS A 3 -13.23 -8.83 12.98
N LYS A 4 -14.49 -9.05 12.59
CA LYS A 4 -14.94 -10.21 11.80
C LYS A 4 -14.16 -10.34 10.49
N LEU A 5 -13.86 -9.24 9.82
CA LEU A 5 -13.11 -9.25 8.57
C LEU A 5 -11.63 -9.60 8.82
N PHE A 6 -11.03 -9.07 9.89
CA PHE A 6 -9.67 -9.39 10.30
C PHE A 6 -9.50 -10.87 10.64
N GLU A 7 -10.42 -11.43 11.42
CA GLU A 7 -10.44 -12.86 11.74
C GLU A 7 -10.65 -13.73 10.50
N LYS A 8 -11.54 -13.32 9.60
CA LYS A 8 -11.83 -14.05 8.35
C LYS A 8 -10.59 -14.18 7.44
N ILE A 9 -9.70 -13.19 7.43
CA ILE A 9 -8.45 -13.27 6.65
C ILE A 9 -7.31 -13.93 7.43
N GLY A 10 -7.53 -14.33 8.69
CA GLY A 10 -6.52 -14.95 9.55
C GLY A 10 -5.56 -13.97 10.24
N GLY A 11 -5.91 -12.68 10.31
CA GLY A 11 -5.11 -11.67 10.98
C GLY A 11 -3.74 -11.40 10.33
N CYS A 12 -2.76 -11.02 11.15
CA CYS A 12 -1.37 -10.84 10.74
C CYS A 12 -0.61 -12.17 10.78
N ASP A 13 0.19 -12.44 9.75
CA ASP A 13 1.00 -13.67 9.67
C ASP A 13 2.31 -13.46 10.44
N GLN A 14 2.48 -14.17 11.57
CA GLN A 14 3.61 -13.98 12.48
C GLN A 14 4.97 -14.38 11.88
N ARG A 15 4.98 -15.06 10.74
CA ARG A 15 6.21 -15.37 10.00
C ARG A 15 6.88 -14.13 9.39
N PHE A 16 6.17 -13.00 9.31
CA PHE A 16 6.79 -11.70 9.04
C PHE A 16 7.48 -11.18 10.30
N ASP A 17 8.72 -11.60 10.50
CA ASP A 17 9.52 -11.37 11.71
C ASP A 17 10.77 -10.50 11.48
N LEU A 18 10.96 -9.99 10.25
CA LEU A 18 12.08 -9.09 9.96
C LEU A 18 11.92 -7.73 10.68
N PRO A 19 13.03 -7.04 10.99
CA PRO A 19 13.01 -5.69 11.54
C PRO A 19 12.12 -4.74 10.72
N GLY A 20 11.23 -4.01 11.39
CA GLY A 20 10.23 -3.15 10.75
C GLY A 20 9.00 -3.89 10.20
N GLY A 21 8.88 -5.20 10.43
CA GLY A 21 7.73 -6.01 10.03
C GLY A 21 7.70 -6.38 8.55
N GLY A 22 8.74 -6.04 7.79
CA GLY A 22 8.84 -6.33 6.35
C GLY A 22 7.59 -5.90 5.58
N TYR A 23 6.93 -6.86 4.93
CA TYR A 23 5.72 -6.62 4.14
C TYR A 23 4.41 -6.96 4.87
N ILE A 24 4.41 -7.15 6.20
CA ILE A 24 3.21 -7.55 6.95
C ILE A 24 2.01 -6.63 6.73
N ASN A 25 2.22 -5.32 6.71
CA ASN A 25 1.15 -4.34 6.48
C ASN A 25 0.63 -4.41 5.03
N LEU A 26 1.55 -4.52 4.06
CA LEU A 26 1.20 -4.63 2.64
C LEU A 26 0.45 -5.93 2.35
N ASP A 27 0.87 -7.04 2.97
CA ASP A 27 0.21 -8.33 2.92
C ASP A 27 -1.21 -8.27 3.49
N LEU A 28 -1.35 -7.71 4.70
CA LEU A 28 -2.65 -7.54 5.34
C LEU A 28 -3.58 -6.69 4.48
N TYR A 29 -3.12 -5.51 4.05
CA TYR A 29 -3.88 -4.60 3.19
C TYR A 29 -4.34 -5.29 1.91
N ARG A 30 -3.43 -6.00 1.23
CA ARG A 30 -3.74 -6.75 0.02
C ARG A 30 -4.82 -7.79 0.27
N ARG A 31 -4.68 -8.65 1.29
CA ARG A 31 -5.65 -9.71 1.59
C ARG A 31 -7.04 -9.15 1.90
N VAL A 32 -7.13 -8.02 2.60
CA VAL A 32 -8.42 -7.35 2.86
C VAL A 32 -9.04 -6.83 1.55
N CYS A 33 -8.25 -6.15 0.73
CA CYS A 33 -8.71 -5.56 -0.53
C CYS A 33 -9.13 -6.61 -1.57
N GLU A 34 -8.46 -7.76 -1.61
CA GLU A 34 -8.74 -8.86 -2.53
C GLU A 34 -9.84 -9.81 -2.02
N LEU A 35 -10.30 -9.68 -0.77
CA LEU A 35 -11.37 -10.52 -0.25
C LEU A 35 -12.69 -10.23 -0.98
N PRO A 36 -13.38 -11.26 -1.53
CA PRO A 36 -14.68 -11.07 -2.16
C PRO A 36 -15.72 -10.46 -1.21
N GLY A 37 -16.54 -9.55 -1.75
CA GLY A 37 -17.59 -8.88 -0.99
C GLY A 37 -17.11 -7.72 -0.09
N THR A 38 -15.84 -7.31 -0.17
CA THR A 38 -15.37 -6.07 0.47
C THR A 38 -15.39 -4.89 -0.50
N THR A 39 -15.51 -3.68 0.04
CA THR A 39 -15.37 -2.43 -0.70
C THR A 39 -14.25 -1.62 -0.06
N LEU A 40 -13.32 -1.12 -0.89
CA LEU A 40 -12.29 -0.19 -0.45
C LEU A 40 -12.86 1.22 -0.54
N PHE A 41 -12.91 1.94 0.57
CA PHE A 41 -13.27 3.36 0.60
C PHE A 41 -12.02 4.20 0.84
N MET A 42 -11.88 5.28 0.08
CA MET A 42 -10.89 6.33 0.33
C MET A 42 -11.62 7.59 0.80
N LEU A 43 -11.19 8.14 1.92
CA LEU A 43 -11.83 9.28 2.58
C LEU A 43 -10.94 10.53 2.41
N PRO A 44 -11.05 11.28 1.30
CA PRO A 44 -10.12 12.38 1.00
C PRO A 44 -10.20 13.57 1.96
N GLY A 45 -11.30 13.69 2.72
CA GLY A 45 -11.45 14.70 3.76
C GLY A 45 -10.93 14.27 5.14
N GLU A 46 -10.55 13.00 5.28
CA GLU A 46 -10.05 12.44 6.53
C GLU A 46 -8.54 12.20 6.42
N GLY A 47 -7.82 12.47 7.51
CA GLY A 47 -6.36 12.33 7.56
C GLY A 47 -5.91 11.70 8.85
N THR A 48 -4.77 11.00 8.79
CA THR A 48 -4.03 10.57 9.98
C THR A 48 -2.64 11.17 9.92
N PHE A 49 -2.13 11.62 11.05
CA PHE A 49 -0.78 12.15 11.15
C PHE A 49 0.16 11.06 11.68
N HIS A 50 1.26 10.85 10.96
CA HIS A 50 2.34 9.98 11.40
C HIS A 50 3.53 10.82 11.80
N GLN A 51 3.87 10.81 13.09
CA GLN A 51 5.14 11.37 13.56
C GLN A 51 6.29 10.50 13.06
N LEU A 52 7.30 11.14 12.47
CA LEU A 52 8.49 10.48 11.97
C LEU A 52 9.41 10.14 13.16
N HIS A 53 9.53 8.86 13.50
CA HIS A 53 10.34 8.36 14.62
C HIS A 53 11.61 7.60 14.18
N GLY A 54 12.05 7.74 12.92
CA GLY A 54 13.26 7.05 12.45
C GLY A 54 13.17 5.52 12.52
N GLY A 55 12.02 4.94 12.15
CA GLY A 55 11.85 3.49 12.06
C GLY A 55 12.74 2.84 11.00
N VAL A 56 12.94 1.53 11.09
CA VAL A 56 13.88 0.73 10.28
C VAL A 56 13.82 1.00 8.77
N SER A 57 12.61 1.20 8.21
CA SER A 57 12.39 1.48 6.78
C SER A 57 12.25 2.97 6.45
N THR A 58 12.44 3.85 7.43
CA THR A 58 12.19 5.31 7.35
C THR A 58 13.35 6.16 7.87
N SER A 59 14.39 5.54 8.44
CA SER A 59 15.60 6.21 8.95
C SER A 59 16.80 6.15 8.03
N LYS A 60 16.81 5.22 7.08
CA LYS A 60 17.86 5.11 6.07
C LYS A 60 17.46 5.90 4.83
N ASP A 61 18.43 6.41 4.09
CA ASP A 61 18.17 7.01 2.79
C ASP A 61 17.59 5.97 1.81
N TYR A 62 16.90 6.48 0.79
CA TYR A 62 16.15 5.66 -0.15
C TYR A 62 17.04 4.62 -0.86
N ASP A 63 18.24 5.00 -1.26
CA ASP A 63 19.14 4.12 -2.02
C ASP A 63 19.65 2.98 -1.14
N THR A 64 20.04 3.28 0.11
CA THR A 64 20.42 2.26 1.09
C THR A 64 19.27 1.31 1.43
N LEU A 65 18.03 1.81 1.52
CA LEU A 65 16.85 0.97 1.74
C LEU A 65 16.59 0.01 0.58
N GLN A 66 16.67 0.51 -0.66
CA GLN A 66 16.46 -0.28 -1.87
C GLN A 66 17.55 -1.33 -2.07
N ALA A 67 18.80 -0.99 -1.77
CA ALA A 67 19.93 -1.90 -1.96
C ALA A 67 19.96 -3.04 -0.92
N SER A 68 19.51 -2.79 0.32
CA SER A 68 19.70 -3.74 1.43
C SER A 68 18.42 -4.38 1.96
N LEU A 69 17.41 -3.59 2.35
CA LEU A 69 16.23 -4.09 3.07
C LEU A 69 15.12 -4.59 2.15
N VAL A 70 14.85 -3.86 1.07
CA VAL A 70 13.77 -4.21 0.14
C VAL A 70 13.93 -5.61 -0.47
N PRO A 71 15.14 -6.06 -0.88
CA PRO A 71 15.34 -7.42 -1.36
C PRO A 71 15.01 -8.48 -0.31
N GLN A 72 15.39 -8.26 0.95
CA GLN A 72 15.08 -9.17 2.07
C GLN A 72 13.57 -9.26 2.32
N PHE A 73 12.88 -8.12 2.30
CA PHE A 73 11.42 -8.09 2.47
C PHE A 73 10.68 -8.82 1.33
N ARG A 74 11.15 -8.64 0.08
CA ARG A 74 10.61 -9.37 -1.09
C ARG A 74 10.85 -10.87 -0.96
N GLN A 75 12.05 -11.26 -0.55
CA GLN A 75 12.41 -12.67 -0.36
C GLN A 75 11.55 -13.34 0.71
N GLN A 76 11.43 -12.73 1.90
CA GLN A 76 10.55 -13.25 2.96
C GLN A 76 9.09 -13.34 2.49
N TYR A 77 8.59 -12.33 1.78
CA TYR A 77 7.23 -12.39 1.24
C TYR A 77 7.05 -13.55 0.26
N PHE A 78 8.03 -13.79 -0.63
CA PHE A 78 8.02 -14.92 -1.55
C PHE A 78 8.07 -16.27 -0.81
N GLU A 79 8.86 -16.39 0.25
CA GLU A 79 8.92 -17.62 1.06
C GLU A 79 7.59 -17.92 1.77
N ILE A 80 6.94 -16.89 2.33
CA ILE A 80 5.67 -17.01 3.06
C ILE A 80 4.48 -17.24 2.12
N ARG A 81 4.42 -16.52 0.98
CA ARG A 81 3.27 -16.49 0.07
C ARG A 81 3.46 -17.28 -1.23
N ARG A 82 4.68 -17.74 -1.52
CA ARG A 82 5.06 -18.44 -2.75
C ARG A 82 4.75 -17.67 -4.03
N LYS A 83 4.74 -16.33 -3.94
CA LYS A 83 4.54 -15.41 -5.06
C LYS A 83 5.16 -14.05 -4.76
N GLN A 84 5.51 -13.32 -5.80
CA GLN A 84 5.96 -11.93 -5.66
C GLN A 84 4.82 -11.03 -5.17
N TYR A 85 5.16 -10.02 -4.37
CA TYR A 85 4.18 -9.02 -3.96
C TYR A 85 3.80 -8.14 -5.16
N THR A 86 2.50 -7.90 -5.31
CA THR A 86 1.94 -6.84 -6.14
C THR A 86 0.91 -6.04 -5.35
N SER A 87 0.70 -4.77 -5.70
CA SER A 87 -0.36 -3.97 -5.09
C SER A 87 -1.74 -4.55 -5.44
N PRO A 88 -2.74 -4.44 -4.54
CA PRO A 88 -4.09 -4.87 -4.85
C PRO A 88 -4.66 -4.05 -6.02
N SER A 89 -5.44 -4.70 -6.89
CA SER A 89 -6.08 -4.07 -8.04
C SER A 89 -7.44 -3.43 -7.73
N LYS A 90 -7.90 -3.54 -6.48
CA LYS A 90 -9.20 -3.02 -6.02
C LYS A 90 -9.23 -1.50 -6.19
N LYS A 91 -10.16 -1.00 -7.02
CA LYS A 91 -10.39 0.44 -7.19
C LYS A 91 -11.14 0.98 -5.97
N PRO A 92 -10.67 2.07 -5.33
CA PRO A 92 -11.37 2.67 -4.21
C PRO A 92 -12.64 3.39 -4.67
N VAL A 93 -13.65 3.43 -3.80
CA VAL A 93 -14.75 4.39 -3.87
C VAL A 93 -14.36 5.59 -3.01
N TYR A 94 -14.38 6.78 -3.60
CA TYR A 94 -14.12 8.02 -2.87
C TYR A 94 -15.37 8.43 -2.10
N LEU A 95 -15.24 8.72 -0.81
CA LEU A 95 -16.35 9.10 0.04
C LEU A 95 -15.93 10.28 0.94
N GLY A 96 -16.66 11.38 0.85
CA GLY A 96 -16.43 12.59 1.65
C GLY A 96 -16.06 13.80 0.81
N ILE A 97 -15.62 14.86 1.48
CA ILE A 97 -15.30 16.15 0.87
C ILE A 97 -13.82 16.17 0.48
N ILE A 98 -13.53 16.72 -0.69
CA ILE A 98 -12.18 17.08 -1.07
C ILE A 98 -11.95 18.53 -0.65
N PRO A 99 -11.08 18.82 0.33
CA PRO A 99 -10.83 20.20 0.74
C PRO A 99 -10.09 20.97 -0.36
N GLU A 100 -10.30 22.28 -0.44
CA GLU A 100 -9.61 23.15 -1.42
C GLU A 100 -8.09 23.06 -1.31
N THR A 101 -7.57 22.88 -0.09
CA THR A 101 -6.14 22.69 0.19
C THR A 101 -5.55 21.42 -0.46
N ALA A 102 -6.38 20.45 -0.84
CA ALA A 102 -5.94 19.23 -1.51
C ALA A 102 -5.86 19.35 -3.04
N GLN A 103 -6.39 20.43 -3.64
CA GLN A 103 -6.53 20.55 -5.11
C GLN A 103 -5.20 20.45 -5.86
N ARG A 104 -4.13 21.06 -5.32
CA ARG A 104 -2.79 20.94 -5.91
C ARG A 104 -2.32 19.48 -6.01
N PHE A 105 -2.58 18.68 -4.98
CA PHE A 105 -2.17 17.27 -4.98
C PHE A 105 -3.02 16.42 -5.92
N ILE A 106 -4.29 16.77 -6.09
CA ILE A 106 -5.19 16.12 -7.05
C ILE A 106 -4.74 16.41 -8.47
N GLN A 107 -4.41 17.66 -8.78
CA GLN A 107 -3.89 18.03 -10.09
C GLN A 107 -2.65 17.20 -10.44
N VAL A 108 -1.62 17.22 -9.58
CA VAL A 108 -0.38 16.46 -9.79
C VAL A 108 -0.66 14.97 -9.97
N SER A 109 -1.50 14.39 -9.11
CA SER A 109 -1.83 12.96 -9.19
C SER A 109 -2.58 12.61 -10.48
N SER A 110 -3.44 13.50 -10.96
CA SER A 110 -4.22 13.32 -12.19
C SER A 110 -3.32 13.38 -13.42
N GLU A 111 -2.42 14.37 -13.49
CA GLU A 111 -1.44 14.50 -14.57
C GLU A 111 -0.58 13.24 -14.73
N ILE A 112 -0.09 12.68 -13.62
CA ILE A 112 0.71 11.43 -13.62
C ILE A 112 -0.08 10.27 -14.22
N ILE A 113 -1.36 10.12 -13.86
CA ILE A 113 -2.20 9.03 -14.37
C ILE A 113 -2.47 9.19 -15.86
N LEU A 114 -2.81 10.40 -16.31
CA LEU A 114 -3.06 10.69 -17.72
C LEU A 114 -1.81 10.43 -18.59
N GLN A 115 -0.64 10.84 -18.13
CA GLN A 115 0.63 10.55 -18.81
C GLN A 115 0.89 9.05 -18.94
N ARG A 116 0.65 8.27 -17.87
CA ARG A 116 0.81 6.82 -17.89
C ARG A 116 -0.16 6.15 -18.88
N GLN A 117 -1.40 6.63 -18.96
CA GLN A 117 -2.39 6.11 -19.91
C GLN A 117 -1.97 6.40 -21.36
N ASN A 118 -1.56 7.63 -21.65
CA ASN A 118 -1.10 8.01 -22.99
C ASN A 118 0.11 7.18 -23.43
N ASN A 119 1.08 6.97 -22.53
CA ASN A 119 2.25 6.15 -22.81
C ASN A 119 1.93 4.66 -23.00
N ALA A 120 0.87 4.16 -22.38
CA ALA A 120 0.40 2.79 -22.58
C ALA A 120 -0.33 2.63 -23.92
N SER A 121 -1.14 3.62 -24.30
CA SER A 121 -1.85 3.63 -25.59
C SER A 121 -0.91 3.74 -26.79
N ASN A 122 0.21 4.47 -26.66
CA ASN A 122 1.22 4.62 -27.73
C ASN A 122 2.16 3.41 -27.89
N LYS A 123 2.04 2.39 -27.04
CA LYS A 123 2.82 1.14 -27.12
C LYS A 123 2.06 -0.03 -27.76
N ASN A 124 0.79 0.16 -28.07
CA ASN A 124 -0.07 -0.77 -28.81
C ASN A 124 -0.24 -0.29 -30.25
#